data_AF-A0A4Q2WYP1-F1
#
_entry.id   AF-A0A4Q2WYP1-F1
#
_cell.length_a   1.000
_cell.length_b   1.000
_cell.length_c   1.000
_cell.angle_alpha   90.00
_cell.angle_beta   90.00
_cell.angle_gamma   90.00
#
_symmetry.space_group_name_H-M   'P 1'
#
loop_
_entity.id
_entity.type
_entity.pdbx_description
1 polymer ?
#
loop_
_entity_poly.entity_id
_entity_poly.type
_entity_poly.pdbx_seq_one_letter_code
_entity_poly.pdbx_strand_id
1 'polypeptide(L)'
;MRYLLCVLLGLLAGALLASTAASALQRRNEVPRALMTLMKHDFAAARNGARASDCSVPSQAAARTRLDQSAADIGQRVLAPATKDRVFTQYAQDLRSAIARWDASATCASQVEALTAIGHACDACHRDYR
;
A
#
# COMPACT_ATOMS: atom_id res chain seq x y z
N MET A 1 -40.63 -29.29 20.58
CA MET A 1 -39.56 -28.53 21.28
C MET A 1 -38.14 -28.99 20.93
N ARG A 2 -37.75 -30.26 21.14
CA ARG A 2 -36.35 -30.70 20.97
C ARG A 2 -35.79 -30.53 19.54
N TYR A 3 -36.57 -30.83 18.50
CA TYR A 3 -36.15 -30.67 17.10
C TYR A 3 -36.01 -29.20 16.68
N LEU A 4 -36.89 -28.31 17.19
CA LEU A 4 -36.78 -26.87 16.96
C LEU A 4 -35.49 -26.29 17.58
N LEU A 5 -35.13 -26.75 18.79
CA LEU A 5 -33.87 -26.39 19.44
C LEU A 5 -32.65 -26.83 18.64
N CYS A 6 -32.65 -28.07 18.10
CA CYS A 6 -31.55 -28.53 17.25
C CYS A 6 -31.41 -27.71 15.95
N VAL A 7 -32.53 -27.35 15.32
CA VAL A 7 -32.52 -26.51 14.12
C VAL A 7 -32.00 -25.11 14.42
N LEU A 8 -32.42 -24.49 15.53
CA LEU A 8 -31.93 -23.18 15.97
C LEU A 8 -30.43 -23.19 16.27
N LEU A 9 -29.94 -24.23 16.96
CA LEU A 9 -28.52 -24.39 17.25
C LEU A 9 -27.69 -24.57 15.98
N GLY A 10 -28.15 -25.41 15.04
CA GLY A 10 -27.50 -25.59 13.75
C GLY A 10 -27.45 -24.29 12.94
N LEU A 11 -28.53 -23.52 12.95
CA LEU A 11 -28.61 -22.23 12.26
C LEU A 11 -27.63 -21.21 12.87
N LEU A 12 -27.57 -21.12 14.20
CA LEU A 12 -26.64 -20.23 14.90
C LEU A 12 -25.18 -20.61 14.62
N ALA A 13 -24.83 -21.89 14.73
CA ALA A 13 -23.50 -22.37 14.43
C ALA A 13 -23.12 -22.11 12.96
N GLY A 14 -24.04 -22.37 12.03
CA GLY A 14 -23.85 -22.10 10.61
C GLY A 14 -23.64 -20.62 10.30
N ALA A 15 -24.43 -19.73 10.93
CA ALA A 15 -24.29 -18.28 10.75
C ALA A 15 -22.96 -17.74 11.28
N LEU A 16 -22.47 -18.26 12.42
CA LEU A 16 -21.16 -17.90 12.96
C LEU A 16 -20.01 -18.35 12.03
N LEU A 17 -20.08 -19.58 11.51
CA LEU A 17 -19.09 -20.08 10.55
C LEU A 17 -19.13 -19.30 9.23
N ALA A 18 -20.31 -18.99 8.70
CA ALA A 18 -20.45 -18.23 7.47
C ALA A 18 -19.93 -16.79 7.60
N SER A 19 -20.25 -16.09 8.70
CA SER A 19 -19.81 -14.71 8.93
C SER A 19 -18.30 -14.59 9.12
N THR A 20 -17.69 -15.55 9.83
CA THR A 20 -16.23 -15.62 9.98
C THR A 20 -15.53 -15.90 8.64
N ALA A 21 -16.04 -16.86 7.85
CA ALA A 21 -15.53 -17.13 6.52
C ALA A 21 -15.66 -15.91 5.59
N ALA A 22 -16.83 -15.25 5.57
CA ALA A 22 -17.06 -14.04 4.79
C ALA A 22 -16.13 -12.89 5.19
N SER A 23 -15.93 -12.69 6.50
CA SER A 23 -15.02 -11.68 7.04
C SER A 23 -13.56 -11.95 6.65
N ALA A 24 -13.12 -13.21 6.71
CA ALA A 24 -11.78 -13.61 6.30
C ALA A 24 -11.53 -13.36 4.80
N LEU A 25 -12.53 -13.65 3.96
CA LEU A 25 -12.47 -13.37 2.52
C LEU A 25 -12.46 -11.86 2.23
N GLN A 26 -13.27 -11.06 2.95
CA GLN A 26 -13.25 -9.60 2.80
C GLN A 26 -11.89 -8.99 3.16
N ARG A 27 -11.23 -9.46 4.22
CA ARG A 27 -9.89 -9.00 4.60
C ARG A 27 -8.83 -9.27 3.53
N ARG A 28 -9.00 -10.30 2.70
CA ARG A 28 -8.12 -10.56 1.54
C ARG A 28 -8.31 -9.55 0.41
N ASN A 29 -9.47 -8.88 0.36
CA ASN A 29 -9.85 -7.94 -0.70
C ASN A 29 -9.76 -6.47 -0.26
N GLU A 30 -9.08 -6.17 0.86
CA GLU A 30 -8.83 -4.78 1.27
C GLU A 30 -7.81 -4.13 0.32
N VAL A 31 -8.33 -3.48 -0.71
CA VAL A 31 -7.57 -2.75 -1.74
C VAL A 31 -6.55 -1.75 -1.14
N PRO A 32 -6.87 -0.93 -0.11
CA PRO A 32 -5.87 -0.04 0.49
C PRO A 32 -4.65 -0.78 1.05
N ARG A 33 -4.88 -1.90 1.75
CA ARG A 33 -3.81 -2.71 2.35
C ARG A 33 -2.95 -3.37 1.28
N ALA A 34 -3.58 -3.90 0.24
CA ALA A 34 -2.87 -4.52 -0.88
C ALA A 34 -1.97 -3.50 -1.61
N LEU A 35 -2.50 -2.29 -1.88
CA LEU A 35 -1.75 -1.20 -2.48
C LEU A 35 -0.50 -0.84 -1.65
N MET A 36 -0.67 -0.61 -0.35
CA MET A 36 0.44 -0.25 0.53
C MET A 36 1.47 -1.38 0.69
N THR A 37 1.03 -2.63 0.60
CA THR A 37 1.93 -3.79 0.62
C THR A 37 2.80 -3.85 -0.63
N LEU A 38 2.21 -3.64 -1.81
CA LEU A 38 2.95 -3.62 -3.07
C LEU A 38 3.94 -2.45 -3.12
N MET A 39 3.50 -1.26 -2.73
CA MET A 39 4.39 -0.09 -2.64
C MET A 39 5.56 -0.32 -1.69
N LYS A 40 5.32 -0.91 -0.51
CA LYS A 40 6.37 -1.27 0.44
C LYS A 40 7.38 -2.24 -0.17
N HIS A 41 6.90 -3.25 -0.91
CA HIS A 41 7.76 -4.23 -1.57
C HIS A 41 8.67 -3.55 -2.60
N ASP A 42 8.11 -2.77 -3.51
CA ASP A 42 8.87 -2.11 -4.58
C ASP A 42 9.86 -1.07 -4.04
N PHE A 43 9.44 -0.30 -3.03
CA PHE A 43 10.32 0.64 -2.35
C PHE A 43 11.47 -0.07 -1.63
N ALA A 44 11.18 -1.16 -0.91
CA ALA A 44 12.22 -1.91 -0.20
C ALA A 44 13.22 -2.54 -1.17
N ALA A 45 12.76 -3.09 -2.30
CA ALA A 45 13.63 -3.64 -3.34
C ALA A 45 14.57 -2.56 -3.90
N ALA A 46 14.04 -1.40 -4.29
CA ALA A 46 14.85 -0.29 -4.82
C ALA A 46 15.87 0.23 -3.80
N ARG A 47 15.45 0.39 -2.55
CA ARG A 47 16.32 0.86 -1.45
C ARG A 47 17.42 -0.13 -1.12
N ASN A 48 17.12 -1.43 -1.13
CA ASN A 48 18.10 -2.47 -0.85
C ASN A 48 19.11 -2.58 -2.00
N GLY A 49 18.67 -2.53 -3.26
CA GLY A 49 19.55 -2.49 -4.43
C GLY A 49 20.50 -1.29 -4.37
N ALA A 50 19.97 -0.09 -4.13
CA ALA A 50 20.79 1.12 -4.03
C ALA A 50 21.85 1.05 -2.91
N ARG A 51 21.49 0.50 -1.75
CA ARG A 51 22.41 0.31 -0.61
C ARG A 51 23.45 -0.78 -0.83
N ALA A 52 23.13 -1.79 -1.62
CA ALA A 52 24.06 -2.85 -2.03
C ALA A 52 24.95 -2.43 -3.22
N SER A 53 24.89 -1.15 -3.63
CA SER A 53 25.57 -0.63 -4.82
C SER A 53 25.13 -1.28 -6.14
N ASP A 54 23.97 -1.94 -6.16
CA ASP A 54 23.30 -2.46 -7.37
C ASP A 54 22.25 -1.45 -7.85
N CYS A 55 22.73 -0.38 -8.47
CA CYS A 55 21.90 0.68 -9.04
C CYS A 55 21.69 0.48 -10.54
N SER A 56 21.54 -0.78 -10.95
CA SER A 56 21.32 -1.14 -12.35
C SER A 56 20.10 -0.39 -12.90
N VAL A 57 20.31 0.34 -14.00
CA VAL A 57 19.27 1.18 -14.63
C VAL A 57 17.96 0.41 -14.88
N PRO A 58 17.96 -0.84 -15.37
CA PRO A 58 16.71 -1.56 -15.61
C PRO A 58 15.88 -1.82 -14.34
N SER A 59 16.52 -2.19 -13.24
CA SER A 59 15.82 -2.57 -12.00
C SER A 59 15.24 -1.35 -11.29
N GLN A 60 16.03 -0.28 -11.20
CA GLN A 60 15.64 0.97 -10.57
C GLN A 60 14.58 1.71 -11.38
N ALA A 61 14.70 1.73 -12.71
CA ALA A 61 13.67 2.29 -13.57
C ALA A 61 12.35 1.53 -13.46
N ALA A 62 12.39 0.19 -13.42
CA ALA A 62 11.19 -0.62 -13.24
C ALA A 62 10.53 -0.37 -11.87
N ALA A 63 11.31 -0.27 -10.80
CA ALA A 63 10.79 0.05 -9.47
C ALA A 63 10.17 1.46 -9.40
N ARG A 64 10.81 2.46 -10.01
CA ARG A 64 10.25 3.82 -10.14
C ARG A 64 8.90 3.81 -10.83
N THR A 65 8.79 3.13 -11.97
CA THR A 65 7.52 3.02 -12.71
C THR A 65 6.41 2.40 -11.87
N ARG A 66 6.69 1.30 -11.15
CA ARG A 66 5.68 0.66 -10.29
C ARG A 66 5.25 1.53 -9.11
N LEU A 67 6.20 2.25 -8.50
CA LEU A 67 5.89 3.21 -7.44
C LEU A 67 5.05 4.38 -7.95
N ASP A 68 5.35 4.92 -9.13
CA ASP A 68 4.60 6.03 -9.72
C ASP A 68 3.15 5.62 -10.02
N GLN A 69 2.96 4.45 -10.64
CA GLN A 69 1.64 3.87 -10.90
C GLN A 69 0.83 3.65 -9.61
N SER A 70 1.47 3.05 -8.59
CA SER A 70 0.79 2.81 -7.31
C SER A 70 0.48 4.10 -6.57
N ALA A 71 1.36 5.10 -6.63
CA ALA A 71 1.16 6.40 -5.99
C ALA A 71 0.02 7.20 -6.64
N ALA A 72 -0.17 7.08 -7.95
CA ALA A 72 -1.30 7.68 -8.66
C ALA A 72 -2.66 7.17 -8.15
N ASP A 73 -2.71 5.92 -7.69
CA ASP A 73 -3.93 5.24 -7.25
C ASP A 73 -4.30 5.50 -5.78
N ILE A 74 -3.41 6.06 -4.96
CA ILE A 74 -3.60 6.23 -3.51
C ILE A 74 -4.91 6.97 -3.19
N GLY A 75 -5.17 8.10 -3.84
CA GLY A 75 -6.35 8.93 -3.56
C GLY A 75 -7.66 8.15 -3.72
N GLN A 76 -7.82 7.45 -4.84
CA GLN A 76 -9.03 6.70 -5.16
C GLN A 76 -9.17 5.41 -4.34
N ARG A 77 -8.04 4.75 -4.03
CA ARG A 77 -8.05 3.41 -3.42
C ARG A 77 -8.00 3.41 -1.91
N VAL A 78 -7.53 4.49 -1.27
CA VAL A 78 -7.42 4.59 0.19
C VAL A 78 -8.60 5.35 0.81
N LEU A 79 -9.05 6.42 0.17
CA LEU A 79 -10.20 7.18 0.68
C LEU A 79 -11.52 6.48 0.30
N ALA A 80 -12.49 6.53 1.21
CA ALA A 80 -13.83 6.06 0.90
C ALA A 80 -14.47 6.91 -0.21
N PRO A 81 -15.38 6.34 -1.03
CA PRO A 81 -16.05 7.09 -2.11
C PRO A 81 -16.65 8.41 -1.61
N ALA A 82 -16.49 9.48 -2.40
CA ALA A 82 -16.91 10.84 -2.08
C ALA A 82 -16.24 11.53 -0.87
N THR A 83 -15.29 10.87 -0.20
CA THR A 83 -14.48 11.50 0.85
C THR A 83 -13.49 12.48 0.20
N LYS A 84 -13.48 13.73 0.66
CA LYS A 84 -12.50 14.74 0.29
C LYS A 84 -11.67 15.10 1.50
N ASP A 85 -10.40 14.68 1.49
CA ASP A 85 -9.45 15.04 2.51
C ASP A 85 -8.28 15.80 1.87
N ARG A 86 -8.21 17.10 2.17
CA ARG A 86 -7.18 17.99 1.64
C ARG A 86 -5.78 17.61 2.13
N VAL A 87 -5.65 17.25 3.41
CA VAL A 87 -4.35 16.94 4.02
C VAL A 87 -3.82 15.62 3.46
N PHE A 88 -4.67 14.60 3.38
CA PHE A 88 -4.33 13.34 2.73
C PHE A 88 -3.91 13.54 1.26
N THR A 89 -4.68 14.35 0.52
CA THR A 89 -4.39 14.64 -0.90
C THR A 89 -3.03 15.34 -1.05
N GLN A 90 -2.68 16.24 -0.13
CA GLN A 90 -1.36 16.87 -0.12
C GLN A 90 -0.24 15.85 0.10
N TYR A 91 -0.36 14.97 1.11
CA TYR A 91 0.66 13.94 1.35
C TYR A 91 0.83 12.99 0.14
N ALA A 92 -0.27 12.61 -0.51
CA ALA A 92 -0.21 11.79 -1.72
C ALA A 92 0.46 12.53 -2.89
N GLN A 93 0.26 13.85 -3.01
CA GLN A 93 0.96 14.68 -3.99
C GLN A 93 2.45 14.78 -3.68
N ASP A 94 2.82 15.03 -2.42
CA ASP A 94 4.21 15.14 -1.99
C ASP A 94 5.00 13.86 -2.27
N LEU A 95 4.38 12.69 -2.03
CA LEU A 95 4.96 11.40 -2.39
C LEU A 95 5.19 11.26 -3.90
N ARG A 96 4.19 11.61 -4.73
CA ARG A 96 4.35 11.57 -6.20
C ARG A 96 5.46 12.51 -6.67
N SER A 97 5.56 13.70 -6.09
CA SER A 97 6.64 14.65 -6.39
C SER A 97 8.02 14.12 -5.96
N ALA A 98 8.11 13.40 -4.84
CA ALA A 98 9.36 12.75 -4.44
C ALA A 98 9.77 11.64 -5.42
N ILE A 99 8.82 10.79 -5.85
CA ILE A 99 9.06 9.73 -6.84
C ILE A 99 9.44 10.33 -8.22
N ALA A 100 8.79 11.40 -8.64
CA ALA A 100 9.08 12.07 -9.91
C ALA A 100 10.52 12.59 -9.96
N ARG A 101 11.06 13.08 -8.84
CA ARG A 101 12.44 13.58 -8.71
C ARG A 101 13.50 12.48 -8.65
N TRP A 102 13.12 11.23 -8.38
CA TRP A 102 14.08 10.12 -8.36
C TRP A 102 14.56 9.80 -9.78
N ASP A 103 15.82 10.12 -10.07
CA ASP A 103 16.49 9.70 -11.29
C ASP A 103 17.08 8.29 -11.11
N ALA A 104 16.46 7.31 -11.76
CA ALA A 104 16.89 5.91 -11.74
C ALA A 104 18.18 5.65 -12.55
N SER A 105 18.65 6.62 -13.34
CA SER A 105 19.92 6.55 -14.07
C SER A 105 21.10 7.18 -13.31
N ALA A 106 20.82 7.87 -12.19
CA ALA A 106 21.83 8.54 -11.39
C ALA A 106 22.74 7.55 -10.63
N THR A 107 23.79 8.08 -10.03
CA THR A 107 24.70 7.30 -9.17
C THR A 107 23.99 6.67 -7.99
N CYS A 108 24.54 5.60 -7.43
CA CYS A 108 23.97 4.97 -6.23
C CYS A 108 23.79 5.93 -5.05
N ALA A 109 24.75 6.84 -4.83
CA ALA A 109 24.63 7.83 -3.77
C ALA A 109 23.40 8.73 -3.97
N SER A 110 23.22 9.23 -5.21
CA SER A 110 22.06 10.06 -5.58
C SER A 110 20.74 9.28 -5.47
N GLN A 111 20.73 8.00 -5.83
CA GLN A 111 19.54 7.16 -5.70
C GLN A 111 19.19 6.87 -4.23
N VAL A 112 20.19 6.64 -3.37
CA VAL A 112 19.98 6.48 -1.91
C VAL A 112 19.37 7.75 -1.31
N GLU A 113 19.84 8.93 -1.71
CA GLU A 113 19.29 10.21 -1.27
C GLU A 113 17.83 10.38 -1.72
N ALA A 114 17.53 10.13 -3.00
CA ALA A 114 16.17 10.21 -3.53
C ALA A 114 15.22 9.22 -2.84
N LEU A 115 15.66 7.98 -2.62
CA LEU A 115 14.88 6.96 -1.91
C LEU A 115 14.68 7.30 -0.43
N THR A 116 15.61 8.03 0.18
CA THR A 116 15.44 8.56 1.54
C THR A 116 14.34 9.63 1.57
N ALA A 117 14.31 10.54 0.61
CA ALA A 117 13.24 11.54 0.48
C ALA A 117 11.87 10.90 0.24
N ILE A 118 11.79 9.85 -0.59
CA ILE A 118 10.56 9.06 -0.78
C ILE A 118 10.12 8.42 0.55
N GLY A 119 11.06 7.83 1.31
CA GLY A 119 10.79 7.27 2.64
C GLY A 119 10.20 8.30 3.60
N HIS A 120 10.75 9.52 3.63
CA HIS A 120 10.21 10.60 4.44
C HIS A 120 8.78 11.02 4.04
N ALA A 121 8.46 11.02 2.74
CA ALA A 121 7.10 11.28 2.27
C ALA A 121 6.12 10.17 2.71
N CYS A 122 6.54 8.90 2.65
CA CYS A 122 5.77 7.78 3.20
C CYS A 122 5.50 7.96 4.70
N ASP A 123 6.54 8.28 5.48
CA ASP A 123 6.43 8.48 6.93
C ASP A 123 5.55 9.68 7.26
N ALA A 124 5.57 10.75 6.46
CA ALA A 124 4.73 11.93 6.66
C ALA A 124 3.24 11.59 6.60
N CYS A 125 2.82 10.85 5.57
CA CYS A 125 1.44 10.37 5.49
C CYS A 125 1.09 9.40 6.62
N HIS A 126 1.98 8.44 6.91
CA HIS A 126 1.72 7.41 7.92
C HIS A 126 1.67 7.93 9.35
N ARG A 127 2.27 9.08 9.67
CA ARG A 127 2.12 9.69 10.99
C ARG A 127 0.68 10.05 11.30
N ASP A 128 -0.10 10.43 10.27
CA ASP A 128 -1.45 10.96 10.45
C ASP A 128 -2.54 9.94 10.04
N TYR A 129 -2.24 8.98 9.16
CA TYR A 129 -3.24 8.11 8.50
C TYR A 129 -3.04 6.60 8.67
N ARG A 130 -2.06 6.14 9.47
CA ARG A 130 -1.76 4.70 9.62
C ARG A 130 -2.43 4.05 10.83
#